data_AF-A0A954U0S5-F1
#
_entry.id   AF-A0A954U0S5-F1
#
_cell.length_a   1.000
_cell.length_b   1.000
_cell.length_c   1.000
_cell.angle_alpha   90.00
_cell.angle_beta   90.00
_cell.angle_gamma   90.00
#
_symmetry.space_group_name_H-M   'P 1'
#
loop_
_entity.id
_entity.type
_entity.pdbx_description
1 polymer ?
#
loop_
_entity_poly.entity_id
_entity_poly.type
_entity_poly.pdbx_seq_one_letter_code
_entity_poly.pdbx_strand_id
1 'polypeptide(L)'
;ETYVLRRGDPEQRLDRIGPRVPELFANVSLESSESNTAALDTPEQDRRLALADWVASPDNPLTARVMVNRVWQYHFGRGLVDTPNDFGVNGARPSHPELLDWLASEFIDSGWSIKHLQRLIVLSATYRQSGQIEPTAEEVDGDVRLLWRYPSRRLEAEAIRDSMLAISGELNLEMGGPGFNFFQTRGGLNGFPPVENFGPNELRRMIYQHKIRMEKVPVFGAFDCPDAGQAMPVRSQSTTAIQALNLFNSQFVMDRAAAFAERIRSEASDVDGQVARAFALTFGREPSNAEQAACRRTVDQHGLEPLCRVLFNSNEFLFVP
;
A
#
# COMPACT_ATOMS: atom_id res chain seq x y z
N GLU A 1 17.62 23.07 25.86
CA GLU A 1 18.49 22.38 26.83
C GLU A 1 17.63 21.59 27.79
N THR A 2 18.00 20.35 28.11
CA THR A 2 17.23 19.45 28.98
C THR A 2 17.91 19.36 30.34
N TYR A 3 17.14 19.31 31.43
CA TYR A 3 17.67 19.28 32.80
C TYR A 3 17.01 18.17 33.59
N VAL A 4 17.72 17.58 34.56
CA VAL A 4 17.09 16.80 35.62
C VAL A 4 16.23 17.75 36.43
N LEU A 5 14.95 17.41 36.62
CA LEU A 5 14.05 18.20 37.45
C LEU A 5 13.99 17.60 38.85
N ARG A 6 14.14 18.43 39.89
CA ARG A 6 14.00 17.95 41.27
C ARG A 6 12.54 17.55 41.51
N ARG A 7 12.29 16.25 41.66
CA ARG A 7 10.94 15.67 41.82
C ARG A 7 9.96 16.06 40.69
N GLY A 8 10.47 16.33 39.48
CA GLY A 8 9.64 16.70 38.32
C GLY A 8 9.17 18.16 38.30
N ASP A 9 9.61 19.00 39.24
CA ASP A 9 9.26 20.43 39.27
C ASP A 9 10.01 21.19 38.14
N PRO A 10 9.31 21.80 37.16
CA PRO A 10 9.93 22.49 36.02
C PRO A 10 10.69 23.77 36.41
N GLU A 11 10.43 24.33 37.61
CA GLU A 11 11.14 25.50 38.13
C GLU A 11 12.44 25.12 38.87
N GLN A 12 12.58 23.86 39.29
CA GLN A 12 13.74 23.36 40.03
C GLN A 12 14.64 22.50 39.15
N ARG A 13 15.37 23.17 38.25
CA ARG A 13 16.37 22.55 37.38
C ARG A 13 17.62 22.19 38.15
N LEU A 14 18.07 20.94 38.02
CA LEU A 14 19.34 20.44 38.53
C LEU A 14 20.33 20.33 37.35
N ASP A 15 21.06 19.22 37.24
CA ASP A 15 22.08 19.03 36.23
C ASP A 15 21.51 19.07 34.81
N ARG A 16 22.23 19.73 33.90
CA ARG A 16 21.97 19.69 32.47
C ARG A 16 22.25 18.28 31.96
N ILE A 17 21.29 17.70 31.25
CA ILE A 17 21.41 16.40 30.62
C ILE A 17 21.65 16.59 29.12
N GLY A 18 22.70 15.96 28.61
CA GLY A 18 22.96 15.86 27.18
C GLY A 18 22.19 14.70 26.56
N PRO A 19 21.94 14.74 25.25
CA PRO A 19 21.38 13.57 24.57
C PRO A 19 22.32 12.39 24.78
N ARG A 20 21.74 11.26 25.19
CA ARG A 20 22.44 10.00 25.41
C ARG A 20 21.61 8.87 24.81
N VAL A 21 22.31 7.84 24.37
CA VAL A 21 21.70 6.56 24.02
C VAL A 21 21.56 5.76 25.34
N PRO A 22 20.46 5.00 25.55
CA PRO A 22 20.38 4.10 26.70
C PRO A 22 21.64 3.23 26.78
N GLU A 23 22.20 3.06 27.98
CA GLU A 23 23.50 2.41 28.22
C GLU A 23 23.56 0.97 27.68
N LEU A 24 22.40 0.32 27.53
CA LEU A 24 22.26 -0.98 26.87
C LEU A 24 22.74 -0.98 25.41
N PHE A 25 22.70 0.18 24.74
CA PHE A 25 23.17 0.38 23.38
C PHE A 25 24.50 1.16 23.35
N ALA A 26 25.34 1.07 24.40
CA ALA A 26 26.59 1.83 24.52
C ALA A 26 27.60 1.63 23.37
N ASN A 27 27.41 0.62 22.53
CA ASN A 27 28.20 0.43 21.30
C ASN A 27 27.83 1.45 20.21
N VAL A 28 26.71 2.16 20.35
CA VAL A 28 26.41 3.39 19.58
C VAL A 28 27.23 4.51 20.18
N SER A 29 28.54 4.44 19.94
CA SER A 29 29.41 5.58 20.19
C SER A 29 29.00 6.64 19.18
N LEU A 30 28.32 7.68 19.64
CA LEU A 30 28.40 8.96 18.96
C LEU A 30 29.88 9.32 19.04
N GLU A 31 30.68 8.98 18.03
CA GLU A 31 32.16 9.09 18.00
C GLU A 31 32.67 10.54 18.12
N SER A 32 31.86 11.48 18.60
CA SER A 32 32.34 12.68 19.25
C SER A 32 32.39 12.46 20.77
N SER A 33 33.57 12.07 21.25
CA SER A 33 34.12 12.25 22.59
C SER A 33 34.07 11.09 23.59
N GLU A 34 35.28 10.62 23.90
CA GLU A 34 35.67 9.90 25.12
C GLU A 34 35.44 10.71 26.42
N SER A 35 34.78 11.87 26.36
CA SER A 35 34.36 12.64 27.53
C SER A 35 32.90 13.08 27.40
N ASN A 36 32.08 12.69 28.36
CA ASN A 36 30.65 13.08 28.46
C ASN A 36 30.36 14.60 28.36
N THR A 37 31.38 15.43 28.45
CA THR A 37 31.33 16.88 28.30
C THR A 37 31.24 17.34 26.84
N ALA A 38 31.89 16.67 25.87
CA ALA A 38 31.87 17.17 24.49
C ALA A 38 30.54 16.86 23.77
N ALA A 39 29.84 15.78 24.14
CA ALA A 39 28.50 15.46 23.63
C ALA A 39 27.41 16.51 23.99
N LEU A 40 27.63 17.33 25.03
CA LEU A 40 26.72 18.41 25.43
C LEU A 40 26.78 19.62 24.50
N ASP A 41 27.94 19.83 23.86
CA ASP A 41 28.25 21.00 23.02
C ASP A 41 28.28 20.64 21.52
N THR A 42 28.20 19.36 21.16
CA THR A 42 28.03 18.93 19.76
C THR A 42 26.75 19.55 19.17
N PRO A 43 26.84 20.22 18.00
CA PRO A 43 25.68 20.74 17.29
C PRO A 43 24.57 19.68 17.09
N GLU A 44 23.31 20.13 17.05
CA GLU A 44 22.18 19.22 16.80
C GLU A 44 22.30 18.47 15.47
N GLN A 45 22.80 19.16 14.43
CA GLN A 45 22.98 18.58 13.10
C GLN A 45 23.92 17.37 13.13
N ASP A 46 25.08 17.49 13.77
CA ASP A 46 26.09 16.42 13.82
C ASP A 46 25.58 15.23 14.63
N ARG A 47 24.81 15.47 15.68
CA ARG A 47 24.17 14.41 16.48
C ARG A 47 23.11 13.65 15.69
N ARG A 48 22.29 14.35 14.90
CA ARG A 48 21.29 13.73 14.02
C ARG A 48 21.96 12.93 12.90
N LEU A 49 23.07 13.44 12.37
CA LEU A 49 23.86 12.74 11.36
C LEU A 49 24.46 11.45 11.92
N ALA A 50 25.14 11.50 13.06
CA ALA A 50 25.70 10.31 13.69
C ALA A 50 24.65 9.24 14.02
N LEU A 51 23.45 9.65 14.47
CA LEU A 51 22.33 8.72 14.66
C LEU A 51 21.86 8.13 13.32
N ALA A 52 21.76 8.93 12.27
CA ALA A 52 21.35 8.47 10.95
C ALA A 52 22.36 7.47 10.35
N ASP A 53 23.66 7.74 10.50
CA ASP A 53 24.74 6.86 10.07
C ASP A 53 24.70 5.54 10.84
N TRP A 54 24.44 5.57 12.15
CA TRP A 54 24.25 4.34 12.93
C TRP A 54 23.00 3.55 12.52
N VAL A 55 21.86 4.24 12.27
CA VAL A 55 20.63 3.59 11.83
C VAL A 55 20.85 2.90 10.47
N ALA A 56 21.58 3.52 9.55
CA ALA A 56 21.89 2.98 8.23
C ALA A 56 23.21 2.17 8.18
N SER A 57 23.80 1.85 9.33
CA SER A 57 25.06 1.10 9.39
C SER A 57 24.83 -0.38 9.03
N PRO A 58 25.75 -1.00 8.25
CA PRO A 58 25.80 -2.46 8.07
C PRO A 58 25.85 -3.25 9.38
N ASP A 59 26.43 -2.67 10.43
CA ASP A 59 26.55 -3.29 11.76
C ASP A 59 25.21 -3.28 12.53
N ASN A 60 24.21 -2.56 12.03
CA ASN A 60 22.86 -2.55 12.57
C ASN A 60 21.93 -3.45 11.73
N PRO A 61 21.73 -4.73 12.10
CA PRO A 61 20.96 -5.67 11.30
C PRO A 61 19.46 -5.36 11.30
N LEU A 62 18.96 -4.55 12.25
CA LEU A 62 17.53 -4.30 12.40
C LEU A 62 16.96 -3.52 11.22
N THR A 63 17.67 -2.50 10.74
CA THR A 63 17.21 -1.65 9.63
C THR A 63 17.03 -2.47 8.36
N ALA A 64 18.00 -3.32 8.04
CA ALA A 64 17.92 -4.21 6.88
C ALA A 64 16.76 -5.21 7.01
N ARG A 65 16.61 -5.88 8.16
CA ARG A 65 15.50 -6.82 8.42
C ARG A 65 14.14 -6.16 8.31
N VAL A 66 13.96 -4.97 8.88
CA VAL A 66 12.70 -4.21 8.81
C VAL A 66 12.39 -3.82 7.36
N MET A 67 13.37 -3.33 6.61
CA MET A 67 13.16 -2.91 5.23
C MET A 67 12.85 -4.09 4.31
N VAL A 68 13.60 -5.20 4.45
CA VAL A 68 13.34 -6.44 3.73
C VAL A 68 11.93 -6.96 4.00
N ASN A 69 11.53 -7.01 5.27
CA ASN A 69 10.19 -7.45 5.64
C ASN A 69 9.10 -6.56 5.06
N ARG A 70 9.33 -5.24 4.98
CA ARG A 70 8.41 -4.30 4.35
C ARG A 70 8.26 -4.57 2.86
N VAL A 71 9.38 -4.73 2.14
CA VAL A 71 9.35 -5.04 0.70
C VAL A 71 8.68 -6.39 0.45
N TRP A 72 8.99 -7.40 1.27
CA TRP A 72 8.34 -8.70 1.24
C TRP A 72 6.82 -8.58 1.43
N GLN A 73 6.38 -7.87 2.47
CA GLN A 73 4.97 -7.62 2.76
C GLN A 73 4.25 -6.97 1.58
N TYR A 74 4.87 -6.03 0.86
CA TYR A 74 4.23 -5.42 -0.31
C TYR A 74 4.02 -6.39 -1.48
N HIS A 75 4.88 -7.41 -1.62
CA HIS A 75 4.71 -8.44 -2.64
C HIS A 75 3.69 -9.51 -2.23
N PHE A 76 3.77 -10.01 -1.00
CA PHE A 76 2.98 -11.15 -0.52
C PHE A 76 1.78 -10.77 0.35
N GLY A 77 1.52 -9.48 0.57
CA GLY A 77 0.46 -8.97 1.47
C GLY A 77 0.79 -9.09 2.97
N ARG A 78 1.58 -10.09 3.35
CA ARG A 78 2.01 -10.38 4.73
C ARG A 78 3.54 -10.43 4.80
N GLY A 79 4.11 -9.81 5.83
CA GLY A 79 5.56 -9.87 6.08
C GLY A 79 6.00 -11.26 6.54
N LEU A 80 7.30 -11.53 6.48
CA LEU A 80 7.90 -12.67 7.19
C LEU A 80 7.69 -12.51 8.71
N VAL A 81 7.76 -11.27 9.20
CA VAL A 81 7.31 -10.83 10.52
C VAL A 81 5.99 -10.07 10.34
N ASP A 82 4.92 -10.56 10.96
CA ASP A 82 3.56 -10.01 10.80
C ASP A 82 3.34 -8.65 11.48
N THR A 83 4.26 -8.27 12.36
CA THR A 83 4.27 -6.99 13.06
C THR A 83 5.35 -6.08 12.45
N PRO A 84 5.12 -5.47 11.27
CA PRO A 84 6.19 -4.80 10.54
C PRO A 84 6.74 -3.53 11.23
N ASN A 85 6.06 -3.02 12.26
CA ASN A 85 6.55 -1.92 13.12
C ASN A 85 7.11 -2.39 14.47
N ASP A 86 7.04 -3.69 14.79
CA ASP A 86 7.55 -4.24 16.04
C ASP A 86 8.34 -5.53 15.77
N PHE A 87 9.66 -5.38 15.75
CA PHE A 87 10.64 -6.47 15.65
C PHE A 87 11.24 -6.83 17.02
N GLY A 88 10.71 -6.23 18.10
CA GLY A 88 11.15 -6.48 19.46
C GLY A 88 10.50 -7.71 20.07
N VAL A 89 10.61 -7.84 21.40
CA VAL A 89 10.08 -8.99 22.17
C VAL A 89 8.56 -9.09 22.09
N ASN A 90 7.86 -7.97 21.89
CA ASN A 90 6.41 -7.92 21.74
C ASN A 90 5.96 -8.17 20.30
N GLY A 91 6.90 -8.21 19.34
CA GLY A 91 6.65 -8.51 17.95
C GLY A 91 6.42 -10.00 17.68
N ALA A 92 5.83 -10.29 16.53
CA ALA A 92 5.72 -11.66 16.03
C ALA A 92 7.09 -12.21 15.66
N ARG A 93 7.28 -13.52 15.86
CA ARG A 93 8.47 -14.22 15.34
C ARG A 93 8.39 -14.36 13.82
N PRO A 94 9.52 -14.30 13.10
CA PRO A 94 9.54 -14.53 11.67
C PRO A 94 9.05 -15.93 11.33
N SER A 95 8.24 -16.08 10.27
CA SER A 95 7.86 -17.38 9.73
C SER A 95 9.07 -18.14 9.17
N HIS A 96 10.00 -17.43 8.54
CA HIS A 96 11.22 -17.97 7.93
C HIS A 96 12.44 -17.14 8.39
N PRO A 97 13.01 -17.40 9.58
CA PRO A 97 14.10 -16.59 10.15
C PRO A 97 15.35 -16.58 9.26
N GLU A 98 15.77 -17.74 8.76
CA GLU A 98 16.97 -17.88 7.92
C GLU A 98 16.82 -17.12 6.59
N LEU A 99 15.63 -17.15 5.99
CA LEU A 99 15.32 -16.39 4.78
C LEU A 99 15.39 -14.88 5.03
N LEU A 100 14.81 -14.42 6.15
CA LEU A 100 14.87 -13.00 6.52
C LEU A 100 16.31 -12.53 6.72
N ASP A 101 17.14 -13.34 7.39
CA ASP A 101 18.54 -13.01 7.66
C ASP A 101 19.39 -13.02 6.39
N TRP A 102 19.14 -13.97 5.50
CA TRP A 102 19.79 -14.02 4.20
C TRP A 102 19.42 -12.82 3.32
N LEU A 103 18.13 -12.50 3.19
CA LEU A 103 17.68 -11.33 2.43
C LEU A 103 18.19 -10.01 3.02
N ALA A 104 18.28 -9.90 4.35
CA ALA A 104 18.82 -8.71 5.02
C ALA A 104 20.31 -8.53 4.72
N SER A 105 21.08 -9.62 4.75
CA SER A 105 22.51 -9.60 4.40
C SER A 105 22.70 -9.20 2.93
N GLU A 106 21.96 -9.83 2.01
CA GLU A 106 22.00 -9.51 0.57
C GLU A 106 21.59 -8.05 0.29
N PHE A 107 20.64 -7.51 1.05
CA PHE A 107 20.22 -6.11 0.92
C PHE A 107 21.35 -5.15 1.30
N ILE A 108 22.12 -5.45 2.35
CA ILE A 108 23.30 -4.67 2.75
C ILE A 108 24.40 -4.81 1.68
N ASP A 109 24.73 -6.05 1.28
CA ASP A 109 25.83 -6.35 0.34
C ASP A 109 25.60 -5.75 -1.05
N SER A 110 24.33 -5.64 -1.47
CA SER A 110 23.94 -4.98 -2.72
C SER A 110 23.91 -3.44 -2.64
N GLY A 111 24.41 -2.86 -1.55
CA GLY A 111 24.45 -1.41 -1.34
C GLY A 111 23.06 -0.82 -1.05
N TRP A 112 22.23 -1.52 -0.30
CA TRP A 112 20.87 -1.08 0.10
C TRP A 112 19.94 -0.84 -1.10
N SER A 113 20.16 -1.58 -2.19
CA SER A 113 19.41 -1.40 -3.44
C SER A 113 18.04 -2.05 -3.39
N ILE A 114 16.99 -1.25 -3.19
CA ILE A 114 15.59 -1.72 -3.19
C ILE A 114 15.25 -2.40 -4.53
N LYS A 115 15.78 -1.89 -5.65
CA LYS A 115 15.55 -2.48 -6.98
C LYS A 115 16.17 -3.88 -7.10
N HIS A 116 17.33 -4.09 -6.51
CA HIS A 116 17.98 -5.40 -6.47
C HIS A 116 17.15 -6.39 -5.64
N LEU A 117 16.76 -6.00 -4.43
CA LEU A 117 15.93 -6.82 -3.56
C LEU A 117 14.58 -7.18 -4.20
N GLN A 118 13.90 -6.20 -4.82
CA GLN A 118 12.65 -6.47 -5.56
C GLN A 118 12.88 -7.46 -6.69
N ARG A 119 13.93 -7.28 -7.51
CA ARG A 119 14.26 -8.21 -8.59
C ARG A 119 14.47 -9.63 -8.06
N LEU A 120 15.21 -9.77 -6.96
CA LEU A 120 15.47 -11.06 -6.34
C LEU A 120 14.16 -11.75 -5.90
N ILE A 121 13.26 -11.01 -5.25
CA ILE A 121 11.96 -11.52 -4.81
C ILE A 121 11.11 -11.93 -6.00
N VAL A 122 10.91 -11.07 -7.00
CA VAL A 122 10.00 -11.35 -8.13
C VAL A 122 10.51 -12.44 -9.08
N LEU A 123 11.82 -12.73 -9.07
CA LEU A 123 12.40 -13.84 -9.83
C LEU A 123 12.47 -15.15 -9.04
N SER A 124 12.14 -15.15 -7.75
CA SER A 124 12.16 -16.35 -6.91
C SER A 124 11.15 -17.41 -7.40
N ALA A 125 11.36 -18.66 -7.00
CA ALA A 125 10.39 -19.73 -7.23
C ALA A 125 9.09 -19.45 -6.46
N THR A 126 9.20 -18.96 -5.22
CA THR A 126 8.07 -18.61 -4.35
C THR A 126 7.15 -17.55 -4.96
N TYR A 127 7.71 -16.47 -5.51
CA TYR A 127 6.90 -15.43 -6.17
C TYR A 127 6.21 -15.94 -7.44
N ARG A 128 6.78 -16.96 -8.11
CA ARG A 128 6.24 -17.53 -9.34
C ARG A 128 5.35 -18.76 -9.11
N GLN A 129 5.05 -19.10 -7.86
CA GLN A 129 4.12 -20.18 -7.54
C GLN A 129 2.71 -19.88 -8.09
N SER A 130 1.97 -20.94 -8.36
CA SER A 130 0.55 -20.83 -8.67
C SER A 130 -0.23 -20.32 -7.45
N GLY A 131 -1.31 -19.57 -7.67
CA GLY A 131 -2.29 -19.22 -6.64
C GLY A 131 -3.37 -20.28 -6.41
N GLN A 132 -3.30 -21.43 -7.11
CA GLN A 132 -4.30 -22.49 -6.99
C GLN A 132 -4.37 -23.06 -5.57
N ILE A 133 -5.59 -23.31 -5.13
CA ILE A 133 -5.88 -23.85 -3.81
C ILE A 133 -5.80 -25.38 -3.89
N GLU A 134 -4.94 -25.95 -3.07
CA GLU A 134 -4.85 -27.38 -2.83
C GLU A 134 -5.50 -27.68 -1.47
N PRO A 135 -6.62 -28.44 -1.42
CA PRO A 135 -7.41 -28.60 -0.18
C PRO A 135 -6.59 -29.11 1.00
N THR A 136 -5.67 -30.05 0.75
CA THR A 136 -4.82 -30.62 1.81
C THR A 136 -3.85 -29.60 2.40
N ALA A 137 -3.33 -28.67 1.59
CA ALA A 137 -2.45 -27.61 2.04
C ALA A 137 -3.23 -26.50 2.77
N GLU A 138 -4.44 -26.18 2.30
CA GLU A 138 -5.33 -25.20 2.94
C GLU A 138 -5.77 -25.64 4.35
N GLU A 139 -6.01 -26.93 4.56
CA GLU A 139 -6.31 -27.47 5.89
C GLU A 139 -5.14 -27.30 6.89
N VAL A 140 -3.90 -27.34 6.40
CA VAL A 140 -2.70 -27.19 7.23
C VAL A 140 -2.35 -25.72 7.46
N ASP A 141 -2.45 -24.89 6.42
CA ASP A 141 -2.05 -23.48 6.42
C ASP A 141 -3.00 -22.64 5.55
N GLY A 142 -4.23 -22.43 6.02
CA GLY A 142 -5.22 -21.59 5.33
C GLY A 142 -4.81 -20.12 5.20
N ASP A 143 -3.93 -19.66 6.09
CA ASP A 143 -3.36 -18.32 6.12
C ASP A 143 -2.24 -18.11 5.07
N VAL A 144 -1.80 -19.19 4.40
CA VAL A 144 -0.68 -19.20 3.45
C VAL A 144 0.61 -18.63 4.07
N ARG A 145 0.80 -18.81 5.38
CA ARG A 145 1.98 -18.33 6.12
C ARG A 145 3.27 -19.02 5.65
N LEU A 146 3.17 -20.27 5.23
CA LEU A 146 4.25 -21.11 4.75
C LEU A 146 4.46 -21.01 3.23
N LEU A 147 3.66 -20.18 2.54
CA LEU A 147 3.85 -19.87 1.12
C LEU A 147 3.85 -21.12 0.23
N TRP A 148 2.90 -22.03 0.49
CA TRP A 148 2.67 -23.21 -0.36
C TRP A 148 2.02 -22.85 -1.71
N ARG A 149 1.41 -21.66 -1.78
CA ARG A 149 0.91 -21.01 -3.01
C ARG A 149 1.20 -19.51 -2.95
N TYR A 150 1.00 -18.82 -4.07
CA TYR A 150 0.98 -17.36 -4.02
C TYR A 150 -0.29 -16.87 -3.28
N PRO A 151 -0.15 -15.95 -2.30
CA PRO A 151 -1.29 -15.43 -1.54
C PRO A 151 -2.05 -14.37 -2.34
N SER A 152 -3.35 -14.61 -2.53
CA SER A 152 -4.20 -13.62 -3.17
C SER A 152 -4.41 -12.41 -2.26
N ARG A 153 -4.36 -11.22 -2.85
CA ARG A 153 -4.47 -9.94 -2.15
C ARG A 153 -5.57 -9.07 -2.73
N ARG A 154 -6.36 -8.46 -1.86
CA ARG A 154 -7.34 -7.47 -2.29
C ARG A 154 -6.62 -6.17 -2.67
N LEU A 155 -7.11 -5.51 -3.72
CA LEU A 155 -6.62 -4.22 -4.16
C LEU A 155 -6.99 -3.11 -3.17
N GLU A 156 -6.07 -2.18 -2.98
CA GLU A 156 -6.30 -0.96 -2.22
C GLU A 156 -7.19 0.02 -3.01
N ALA A 157 -7.84 0.94 -2.30
CA ALA A 157 -8.73 1.93 -2.88
C ALA A 157 -8.11 2.70 -4.07
N GLU A 158 -6.85 3.11 -3.92
CA GLU A 158 -6.09 3.81 -4.95
C GLU A 158 -5.91 2.96 -6.22
N ALA A 159 -5.60 1.67 -6.06
CA ALA A 159 -5.42 0.75 -7.16
C ALA A 159 -6.75 0.44 -7.86
N ILE A 160 -7.84 0.23 -7.09
CA ILE A 160 -9.18 0.02 -7.65
C ILE A 160 -9.56 1.20 -8.55
N ARG A 161 -9.43 2.42 -8.04
CA ARG A 161 -9.75 3.64 -8.77
C ARG A 161 -8.89 3.81 -10.03
N ASP A 162 -7.58 3.73 -9.88
CA ASP A 162 -6.65 3.98 -10.98
C ASP A 162 -6.79 2.88 -12.06
N SER A 163 -7.12 1.64 -11.68
CA SER A 163 -7.47 0.56 -12.63
C SER A 163 -8.73 0.87 -13.42
N MET A 164 -9.80 1.37 -12.79
CA MET A 164 -11.02 1.78 -13.51
C MET A 164 -10.71 2.86 -14.55
N LEU A 165 -9.89 3.85 -14.19
CA LEU A 165 -9.47 4.92 -15.10
C LEU A 165 -8.57 4.41 -16.24
N ALA A 166 -7.67 3.47 -15.95
CA ALA A 166 -6.80 2.88 -16.96
C ALA A 166 -7.61 2.06 -17.99
N ILE A 167 -8.58 1.29 -17.50
CA ILE A 167 -9.45 0.44 -18.31
C ILE A 167 -10.44 1.27 -19.13
N SER A 168 -11.02 2.33 -18.56
CA SER A 168 -11.88 3.25 -19.31
C SER A 168 -11.11 4.13 -20.31
N GLY A 169 -9.78 4.20 -20.20
CA GLY A 169 -8.92 5.02 -21.07
C GLY A 169 -8.82 6.50 -20.64
N GLU A 170 -9.18 6.80 -19.40
CA GLU A 170 -9.26 8.17 -18.87
C GLU A 170 -8.11 8.52 -17.92
N LEU A 171 -7.27 7.55 -17.56
CA LEU A 171 -6.19 7.75 -16.59
C LEU A 171 -5.17 8.79 -17.08
N ASN A 172 -5.09 9.91 -16.38
CA ASN A 172 -4.04 10.90 -16.60
C ASN A 172 -2.74 10.47 -15.89
N LEU A 173 -1.68 10.25 -16.69
CA LEU A 173 -0.34 9.81 -16.26
C LEU A 173 0.66 10.95 -16.06
N GLU A 174 0.24 12.21 -16.15
CA GLU A 174 1.11 13.36 -15.89
C GLU A 174 1.84 13.21 -14.56
N MET A 175 3.12 13.59 -14.51
CA MET A 175 3.99 13.47 -13.33
C MET A 175 4.38 14.82 -12.74
N GLY A 176 4.46 14.91 -11.41
CA GLY A 176 4.83 16.15 -10.70
C GLY A 176 3.75 17.23 -10.65
N GLY A 177 4.08 18.44 -10.23
CA GLY A 177 3.12 19.55 -10.15
C GLY A 177 2.05 19.39 -9.04
N PRO A 178 1.09 20.33 -8.96
CA PRO A 178 0.04 20.31 -7.94
C PRO A 178 -0.87 19.08 -8.05
N GLY A 179 -1.27 18.56 -6.90
CA GLY A 179 -2.29 17.51 -6.80
C GLY A 179 -3.72 18.03 -6.99
N PHE A 180 -4.68 17.11 -7.07
CA PHE A 180 -6.12 17.40 -7.16
C PHE A 180 -6.81 17.20 -5.80
N ASN A 181 -8.05 17.70 -5.64
CA ASN A 181 -8.79 17.61 -4.39
C ASN A 181 -10.08 16.81 -4.55
N PHE A 182 -10.39 15.96 -3.57
CA PHE A 182 -11.71 15.31 -3.46
C PHE A 182 -12.75 16.16 -2.74
N PHE A 183 -12.34 17.30 -2.19
CA PHE A 183 -13.17 18.24 -1.44
C PHE A 183 -12.99 19.64 -2.00
N GLN A 184 -14.06 20.44 -1.99
CA GLN A 184 -14.04 21.80 -2.51
C GLN A 184 -13.19 22.74 -1.62
N THR A 185 -13.02 22.37 -0.35
CA THR A 185 -12.22 23.09 0.64
C THR A 185 -11.05 22.22 1.12
N ARG A 186 -9.91 22.84 1.44
CA ARG A 186 -8.74 22.18 2.04
C ARG A 186 -8.67 22.33 3.57
N GLY A 187 -9.58 23.11 4.15
CA GLY A 187 -9.63 23.44 5.57
C GLY A 187 -10.74 24.43 5.87
N GLY A 188 -11.06 24.61 7.15
CA GLY A 188 -12.08 25.55 7.61
C GLY A 188 -13.11 24.89 8.53
N LEU A 189 -13.97 25.72 9.12
CA LEU A 189 -15.02 25.28 10.06
C LEU A 189 -16.29 24.79 9.36
N ASN A 190 -16.39 24.98 8.04
CA ASN A 190 -17.60 24.69 7.24
C ASN A 190 -17.63 23.25 6.70
N GLY A 191 -16.83 22.35 7.28
CA GLY A 191 -16.68 20.97 6.82
C GLY A 191 -15.98 20.85 5.45
N PHE A 192 -16.06 19.64 4.89
CA PHE A 192 -15.39 19.25 3.65
C PHE A 192 -16.43 18.76 2.63
N PRO A 193 -17.12 19.67 1.93
CA PRO A 193 -18.06 19.27 0.89
C PRO A 193 -17.31 18.56 -0.25
N PRO A 194 -17.79 17.40 -0.71
CA PRO A 194 -17.10 16.63 -1.73
C PRO A 194 -17.19 17.30 -3.11
N VAL A 195 -16.22 16.97 -3.96
CA VAL A 195 -16.27 17.24 -5.40
C VAL A 195 -17.07 16.11 -6.05
N GLU A 196 -18.14 16.47 -6.76
CA GLU A 196 -19.01 15.50 -7.43
C GLU A 196 -18.66 15.31 -8.91
N ASN A 197 -18.10 16.35 -9.55
CA ASN A 197 -17.72 16.34 -10.95
C ASN A 197 -16.20 16.34 -11.08
N PHE A 198 -15.65 15.28 -11.66
CA PHE A 198 -14.21 15.12 -11.86
C PHE A 198 -13.81 15.55 -13.28
N GLY A 199 -12.97 16.57 -13.38
CA GLY A 199 -12.37 16.98 -14.65
C GLY A 199 -11.07 16.23 -14.94
N PRO A 200 -10.40 16.51 -16.08
CA PRO A 200 -9.18 15.81 -16.47
C PRO A 200 -8.05 15.81 -15.44
N ASN A 201 -7.96 16.86 -14.62
CA ASN A 201 -6.98 16.95 -13.53
C ASN A 201 -7.31 16.00 -12.38
N GLU A 202 -8.60 15.86 -12.07
CA GLU A 202 -9.06 14.93 -11.04
C GLU A 202 -8.97 13.48 -11.51
N LEU A 203 -8.90 13.18 -12.80
CA LEU A 203 -8.72 11.83 -13.35
C LEU A 203 -7.26 11.34 -13.36
N ARG A 204 -6.39 12.04 -12.63
CA ARG A 204 -4.99 11.66 -12.42
C ARG A 204 -4.85 10.52 -11.41
N ARG A 205 -3.71 9.82 -11.46
CA ARG A 205 -3.33 8.80 -10.45
C ARG A 205 -3.61 9.27 -9.03
N MET A 206 -4.27 8.45 -8.23
CA MET A 206 -4.74 8.82 -6.88
C MET A 206 -3.60 9.16 -5.92
N ILE A 207 -2.35 8.80 -6.23
CA ILE A 207 -1.15 9.24 -5.49
C ILE A 207 -1.00 10.78 -5.44
N TYR A 208 -1.57 11.50 -6.42
CA TYR A 208 -1.57 12.96 -6.46
C TYR A 208 -2.78 13.58 -5.73
N GLN A 209 -3.62 12.78 -5.07
CA GLN A 209 -4.73 13.31 -4.30
C GLN A 209 -4.22 14.14 -3.11
N HIS A 210 -4.88 15.25 -2.83
CA HIS A 210 -4.77 15.91 -1.55
C HIS A 210 -5.58 15.14 -0.50
N LYS A 211 -4.90 14.72 0.58
CA LYS A 211 -5.52 13.98 1.67
C LYS A 211 -5.72 14.88 2.89
N ILE A 212 -6.97 15.02 3.31
CA ILE A 212 -7.36 15.73 4.53
C ILE A 212 -7.34 14.73 5.68
N ARG A 213 -6.63 15.06 6.76
CA ARG A 213 -6.51 14.18 7.93
C ARG A 213 -7.87 13.99 8.59
N MET A 214 -8.16 12.78 9.04
CA MET A 214 -9.41 12.39 9.71
C MET A 214 -10.67 12.45 8.82
N GLU A 215 -10.54 12.75 7.53
CA GLU A 215 -11.67 12.87 6.62
C GLU A 215 -11.68 11.71 5.60
N LYS A 216 -12.87 11.14 5.36
CA LYS A 216 -13.04 10.03 4.41
C LYS A 216 -13.59 10.54 3.09
N VAL A 217 -12.93 10.17 1.99
CA VAL A 217 -13.44 10.46 0.64
C VAL A 217 -14.74 9.66 0.43
N PRO A 218 -15.82 10.24 -0.12
CA PRO A 218 -17.12 9.54 -0.18
C PRO A 218 -17.12 8.23 -0.97
N VAL A 219 -16.44 8.20 -2.12
CA VAL A 219 -16.38 6.99 -2.97
C VAL A 219 -15.41 5.99 -2.37
N PHE A 220 -14.14 6.38 -2.22
CA PHE A 220 -13.06 5.44 -1.90
C PHE A 220 -12.78 5.26 -0.39
N GLY A 221 -13.37 6.08 0.47
CA GLY A 221 -13.23 5.98 1.92
C GLY A 221 -13.84 4.72 2.52
N ALA A 222 -14.72 4.02 1.79
CA ALA A 222 -15.24 2.71 2.18
C ALA A 222 -14.22 1.56 2.01
N PHE A 223 -13.15 1.75 1.23
CA PHE A 223 -12.16 0.74 0.87
C PHE A 223 -10.92 0.81 1.76
N ASP A 224 -11.16 0.86 3.07
CA ASP A 224 -10.11 0.79 4.10
C ASP A 224 -8.95 1.80 3.87
N CYS A 225 -9.30 3.00 3.37
CA CYS A 225 -8.34 4.08 3.21
C CYS A 225 -7.83 4.53 4.58
N PRO A 226 -6.50 4.66 4.79
CA PRO A 226 -5.99 5.25 6.02
C PRO A 226 -6.45 6.71 6.12
N ASP A 227 -6.67 7.16 7.36
CA ASP A 227 -7.11 8.52 7.69
C ASP A 227 -6.02 9.58 7.48
N ALA A 228 -4.78 9.14 7.18
CA ALA A 228 -3.55 9.94 7.10
C ALA A 228 -3.24 10.77 8.36
N GLY A 229 -3.90 10.46 9.48
CA GLY A 229 -3.65 11.01 10.80
C GLY A 229 -2.72 10.12 11.63
N GLN A 230 -2.70 8.81 11.35
CA GLN A 230 -1.88 7.83 12.07
C GLN A 230 -0.99 7.01 11.14
N ALA A 231 0.11 6.50 11.69
CA ALA A 231 0.97 5.55 10.98
C ALA A 231 0.24 4.21 10.79
N MET A 232 0.20 3.70 9.56
CA MET A 232 -0.50 2.46 9.23
C MET A 232 0.50 1.42 8.67
N PRO A 233 1.10 0.56 9.52
CA PRO A 233 2.06 -0.45 9.08
C PRO A 233 1.51 -1.48 8.09
N VAL A 234 0.24 -1.85 8.29
CA VAL A 234 -0.50 -2.83 7.51
C VAL A 234 -1.86 -2.20 7.25
N ARG A 235 -2.28 -2.11 5.99
CA ARG A 235 -3.62 -1.65 5.66
C ARG A 235 -4.60 -2.80 5.90
N SER A 236 -5.68 -2.54 6.62
CA SER A 236 -6.78 -3.50 6.72
C SER A 236 -7.38 -3.73 5.33
N GLN A 237 -7.77 -4.96 5.06
CA GLN A 237 -8.50 -5.32 3.85
C GLN A 237 -9.81 -5.95 4.29
N SER A 238 -10.92 -5.26 4.07
CA SER A 238 -12.25 -5.75 4.40
C SER A 238 -13.00 -6.09 3.11
N THR A 239 -13.87 -7.11 3.16
CA THR A 239 -14.87 -7.36 2.12
C THR A 239 -16.24 -7.14 2.74
N THR A 240 -16.81 -5.95 2.53
CA THR A 240 -18.09 -5.56 3.14
C THR A 240 -19.16 -5.32 2.08
N ALA A 241 -20.43 -5.52 2.47
CA ALA A 241 -21.56 -5.19 1.62
C ALA A 241 -21.56 -3.70 1.23
N ILE A 242 -21.07 -2.81 2.09
CA ILE A 242 -20.96 -1.37 1.81
C ILE A 242 -19.99 -1.12 0.65
N GLN A 243 -18.84 -1.79 0.61
CA GLN A 243 -17.89 -1.67 -0.51
C GLN A 243 -18.51 -2.17 -1.82
N ALA A 244 -19.16 -3.33 -1.80
CA ALA A 244 -19.83 -3.88 -2.99
C ALA A 244 -20.96 -2.97 -3.49
N LEU A 245 -21.75 -2.41 -2.57
CA LEU A 245 -22.82 -1.45 -2.91
C LEU A 245 -22.27 -0.10 -3.37
N ASN A 246 -21.09 0.32 -2.91
CA ASN A 246 -20.41 1.53 -3.37
C ASN A 246 -19.89 1.36 -4.82
N LEU A 247 -19.22 0.23 -5.11
CA LEU A 247 -18.82 -0.12 -6.48
C LEU A 247 -20.02 -0.26 -7.39
N PHE A 248 -21.14 -0.73 -6.85
CA PHE A 248 -22.35 -0.76 -7.63
C PHE A 248 -22.88 0.66 -7.84
N ASN A 249 -23.19 1.45 -6.81
CA ASN A 249 -24.10 2.60 -6.95
C ASN A 249 -23.44 3.99 -6.99
N SER A 250 -22.13 4.09 -6.78
CA SER A 250 -21.50 5.42 -6.76
C SER A 250 -21.50 6.07 -8.14
N GLN A 251 -21.72 7.39 -8.17
CA GLN A 251 -21.72 8.15 -9.43
C GLN A 251 -20.40 7.99 -10.18
N PHE A 252 -19.28 8.03 -9.46
CA PHE A 252 -17.96 7.81 -10.05
C PHE A 252 -17.90 6.49 -10.84
N VAL A 253 -18.34 5.36 -10.26
CA VAL A 253 -18.26 4.07 -10.95
C VAL A 253 -19.23 4.01 -12.12
N MET A 254 -20.41 4.62 -12.02
CA MET A 254 -21.34 4.73 -13.15
C MET A 254 -20.72 5.52 -14.31
N ASP A 255 -20.06 6.64 -14.02
CA ASP A 255 -19.38 7.45 -15.03
C ASP A 255 -18.21 6.70 -15.68
N ARG A 256 -17.42 5.95 -14.89
CA ARG A 256 -16.33 5.11 -15.42
C ARG A 256 -16.87 3.96 -16.27
N ALA A 257 -17.97 3.35 -15.86
CA ALA A 257 -18.61 2.26 -16.61
C ALA A 257 -19.15 2.77 -17.96
N ALA A 258 -19.71 3.99 -17.99
CA ALA A 258 -20.12 4.63 -19.24
C ALA A 258 -18.94 4.93 -20.16
N ALA A 259 -17.86 5.51 -19.64
CA ALA A 259 -16.64 5.75 -20.42
C ALA A 259 -16.01 4.46 -20.94
N PHE A 260 -16.01 3.39 -20.12
CA PHE A 260 -15.51 2.09 -20.54
C PHE A 260 -16.38 1.47 -21.66
N ALA A 261 -17.71 1.58 -21.55
CA ALA A 261 -18.62 1.13 -22.59
C ALA A 261 -18.39 1.87 -23.93
N GLU A 262 -18.16 3.19 -23.91
CA GLU A 262 -17.81 3.94 -25.11
C GLU A 262 -16.51 3.48 -25.74
N ARG A 263 -15.49 3.25 -24.92
CA ARG A 263 -14.22 2.69 -25.39
C ARG A 263 -14.43 1.34 -26.08
N ILE A 264 -15.19 0.43 -25.45
CA ILE A 264 -15.49 -0.89 -26.03
C ILE A 264 -16.22 -0.75 -27.36
N ARG A 265 -17.22 0.14 -27.47
CA ARG A 265 -17.93 0.42 -28.73
C ARG A 265 -17.01 0.88 -29.85
N SER A 266 -15.97 1.65 -29.51
CA SER A 266 -14.99 2.14 -30.48
C SER A 266 -13.97 1.07 -30.93
N GLU A 267 -13.75 0.04 -30.09
CA GLU A 267 -12.72 -0.97 -30.31
C GLU A 267 -13.29 -2.30 -30.85
N ALA A 268 -14.61 -2.53 -30.76
CA ALA A 268 -15.28 -3.73 -31.25
C ALA A 268 -16.69 -3.45 -31.81
N SER A 269 -17.00 -4.08 -32.96
CA SER A 269 -18.23 -3.81 -33.71
C SER A 269 -19.42 -4.70 -33.34
N ASP A 270 -19.18 -5.94 -32.92
CA ASP A 270 -20.22 -6.91 -32.56
C ASP A 270 -20.24 -7.17 -31.04
N VAL A 271 -21.38 -7.65 -30.52
CA VAL A 271 -21.53 -7.89 -29.08
C VAL A 271 -20.51 -8.91 -28.59
N ASP A 272 -20.23 -9.94 -29.39
CA ASP A 272 -19.29 -10.99 -29.00
C ASP A 272 -17.85 -10.47 -28.87
N GLY A 273 -17.40 -9.65 -29.83
CA GLY A 273 -16.11 -8.96 -29.75
C GLY A 273 -16.07 -7.91 -28.64
N GLN A 274 -17.17 -7.23 -28.35
CA GLN A 274 -17.27 -6.26 -27.25
C GLN A 274 -17.10 -6.93 -25.89
N VAL A 275 -17.75 -8.08 -25.67
CA VAL A 275 -17.58 -8.87 -24.44
C VAL A 275 -16.14 -9.37 -24.31
N ALA A 276 -15.58 -9.95 -25.37
CA ALA A 276 -14.19 -10.42 -25.38
C ALA A 276 -13.22 -9.27 -25.05
N ARG A 277 -13.44 -8.09 -25.64
CA ARG A 277 -12.61 -6.92 -25.38
C ARG A 277 -12.73 -6.41 -23.95
N ALA A 278 -13.93 -6.43 -23.38
CA ALA A 278 -14.15 -6.05 -21.99
C ALA A 278 -13.38 -6.97 -21.02
N PHE A 279 -13.37 -8.28 -21.27
CA PHE A 279 -12.61 -9.26 -20.49
C PHE A 279 -11.10 -9.08 -20.65
N ALA A 280 -10.62 -8.89 -21.87
CA ALA A 280 -9.19 -8.68 -22.13
C ALA A 280 -8.66 -7.42 -21.42
N LEU A 281 -9.44 -6.33 -21.41
CA LEU A 281 -9.04 -5.08 -20.73
C LEU A 281 -9.16 -5.19 -19.20
N THR A 282 -10.16 -5.89 -18.68
CA THR A 282 -10.42 -5.95 -17.22
C THR A 282 -9.60 -7.03 -16.52
N PHE A 283 -9.51 -8.22 -17.12
CA PHE A 283 -8.94 -9.42 -16.50
C PHE A 283 -7.69 -9.94 -17.21
N GLY A 284 -7.33 -9.40 -18.38
CA GLY A 284 -6.16 -9.87 -19.13
C GLY A 284 -6.32 -11.26 -19.75
N ARG A 285 -7.56 -11.74 -19.92
CA ARG A 285 -7.89 -13.04 -20.51
C ARG A 285 -9.15 -12.98 -21.36
N GLU A 286 -9.40 -14.03 -22.12
CA GLU A 286 -10.67 -14.24 -22.82
C GLU A 286 -11.75 -14.77 -21.86
N PRO A 287 -13.05 -14.49 -22.13
CA PRO A 287 -14.15 -15.09 -21.41
C PRO A 287 -14.29 -16.58 -21.74
N SER A 288 -14.69 -17.38 -20.75
CA SER A 288 -15.16 -18.74 -21.00
C SER A 288 -16.49 -18.73 -21.78
N ASN A 289 -16.86 -19.85 -22.40
CA ASN A 289 -18.12 -19.97 -23.14
C ASN A 289 -19.36 -19.61 -22.28
N ALA A 290 -19.34 -19.94 -20.98
CA ALA A 290 -20.43 -19.62 -20.06
C ALA A 290 -20.48 -18.13 -19.73
N GLU A 291 -19.33 -17.50 -19.49
CA GLU A 291 -19.20 -16.06 -19.25
C GLU A 291 -19.61 -15.27 -20.50
N GLN A 292 -19.16 -15.69 -21.68
CA GLN A 292 -19.52 -15.10 -22.96
C GLN A 292 -21.05 -15.08 -23.14
N ALA A 293 -21.69 -16.25 -22.99
CA ALA A 293 -23.13 -16.37 -23.13
C ALA A 293 -23.91 -15.54 -22.11
N ALA A 294 -23.42 -15.45 -20.86
CA ALA A 294 -24.05 -14.64 -19.82
C ALA A 294 -23.92 -13.14 -20.10
N CYS A 295 -22.73 -12.67 -20.45
CA CYS A 295 -22.46 -11.27 -20.73
C CYS A 295 -23.20 -10.80 -21.99
N ARG A 296 -23.25 -11.63 -23.04
CA ARG A 296 -24.03 -11.35 -24.25
C ARG A 296 -25.50 -11.11 -23.92
N ARG A 297 -26.11 -11.96 -23.08
CA ARG A 297 -27.50 -11.75 -22.62
C ARG A 297 -27.66 -10.42 -21.87
N THR A 298 -26.71 -10.07 -21.01
CA THR A 298 -26.74 -8.79 -20.29
C THR A 298 -26.65 -7.61 -21.24
N VAL A 299 -25.76 -7.65 -22.25
CA VAL A 299 -25.62 -6.59 -23.24
C VAL A 299 -26.88 -6.46 -24.10
N ASP A 300 -27.44 -7.58 -24.56
CA ASP A 300 -28.65 -7.59 -25.37
C ASP A 300 -29.87 -7.01 -24.61
N GLN A 301 -29.95 -7.22 -23.28
CA GLN A 301 -31.08 -6.77 -22.45
C GLN A 301 -30.91 -5.36 -21.87
N HIS A 302 -29.69 -4.97 -21.53
CA HIS A 302 -29.43 -3.80 -20.69
C HIS A 302 -28.33 -2.86 -21.23
N GLY A 303 -27.64 -3.23 -22.32
CA GLY A 303 -26.52 -2.46 -22.86
C GLY A 303 -25.16 -2.80 -22.24
N LEU A 304 -24.13 -2.09 -22.68
CA LEU A 304 -22.73 -2.34 -22.29
C LEU A 304 -22.38 -1.75 -20.92
N GLU A 305 -23.02 -0.65 -20.52
CA GLU A 305 -22.73 0.07 -19.30
C GLU A 305 -23.00 -0.80 -18.06
N PRO A 306 -24.13 -1.55 -17.97
CA PRO A 306 -24.34 -2.49 -16.88
C PRO A 306 -23.34 -3.64 -16.87
N LEU A 307 -22.89 -4.13 -18.04
CA LEU A 307 -21.82 -5.12 -18.11
C LEU A 307 -20.52 -4.55 -17.50
N CYS A 308 -20.09 -3.36 -17.94
CA CYS A 308 -18.88 -2.69 -17.43
C CYS A 308 -18.94 -2.50 -15.90
N ARG A 309 -20.10 -2.11 -15.38
CA ARG A 309 -20.36 -1.95 -13.94
C ARG A 309 -20.24 -3.27 -13.18
N VAL A 310 -20.76 -4.37 -13.74
CA VAL A 310 -20.63 -5.71 -13.13
C VAL A 310 -19.17 -6.17 -13.12
N LEU A 311 -18.43 -5.94 -14.20
CA LEU A 311 -17.00 -6.28 -14.29
C LEU A 311 -16.19 -5.56 -13.21
N PHE A 312 -16.42 -4.25 -13.02
CA PHE A 312 -15.79 -3.47 -11.94
C PHE A 312 -16.17 -3.91 -10.52
N ASN A 313 -17.29 -4.61 -10.33
CA ASN A 313 -17.72 -5.13 -9.04
C ASN A 313 -17.42 -6.63 -8.85
N SER A 314 -16.65 -7.23 -9.77
CA SER A 314 -16.29 -8.64 -9.69
C SER A 314 -15.12 -8.88 -8.73
N ASN A 315 -15.04 -10.08 -8.15
CA ASN A 315 -13.88 -10.46 -7.33
C ASN A 315 -12.59 -10.47 -8.15
N GLU A 316 -12.64 -10.93 -9.40
CA GLU A 316 -11.45 -10.97 -10.27
C GLU A 316 -10.89 -9.57 -10.56
N PHE A 317 -11.73 -8.53 -10.56
CA PHE A 317 -11.25 -7.14 -10.66
C PHE A 317 -10.60 -6.63 -9.37
N LEU A 318 -11.07 -7.10 -8.21
CA LEU A 318 -10.69 -6.56 -6.91
C LEU A 318 -9.54 -7.31 -6.24
N PHE A 319 -9.13 -8.46 -6.77
CA PHE A 319 -8.10 -9.30 -6.20
C PHE A 319 -6.99 -9.54 -7.22
N VAL A 320 -5.75 -9.48 -6.75
CA VAL A 320 -4.58 -9.95 -7.52
C VAL A 320 -4.26 -11.37 -7.04
N PRO A 321 -3.97 -12.30 -7.96
CA PRO A 321 -3.53 -13.64 -7.62
C PRO A 321 -2.37 -13.65 -6.65
#